data_AF-A0A2E3C273-F1
#
_entry.id   AF-A0A2E3C273-F1
#
_cell.length_a   1.000
_cell.length_b   1.000
_cell.length_c   1.000
_cell.angle_alpha   90.00
_cell.angle_beta   90.00
_cell.angle_gamma   90.00
#
_symmetry.space_group_name_H-M   'P 1'
#
loop_
_entity.id
_entity.type
_entity.pdbx_description
1 polymer ?
#
loop_
_entity_poly.entity_id
_entity_poly.type
_entity_poly.pdbx_seq_one_letter_code
_entity_poly.pdbx_strand_id
1 'polypeptide(L)'
;MNKLYVLFFTVLILQPCDALGWDKFDERQALETKAKASLVFASENIKSPVSSFGHTFIVFHNQTPPEMSAVALEFVGDSTQPEFSYLRAGFMLVPGKFQLMPYYQKVRQYDLENRDTWLFPVNTNDIQSLKSAVSQKLDKTYPYNFFTRNCSRYVAQFLLESIAPEAKVNGRITIPAQSVRQLLNLGVINEGLYIKSQQKALIETYQGLPLAERKIVRSFIDNPESSEVQDIDPVLASAALTYQFKRERNGYKRDVIYRKKKAYNETLVNPPQPKKFVEPSAQISVQGAEGGAALIQFMPAHNSLQSYFPEVVSPHYLIVSSMQFYVKDSLRLQNLNLLKIDANVPETPFSKGFTRYLDASYYDWKHLVNKEATETVLRYGFGSTKVLGGVAASVVPFVGVKYNHLANDDDVLAEVGVKNKISLQAFGGKVDLQHMWLAYGGRAYKNKFKAEAVRPITNKTSLYLNFEATSDESFASGGAVLKF
;
A
#
# COMPACT_ATOMS: atom_id res chain seq x y z
N MET A 1 -19.80 59.31 -15.52
CA MET A 1 -18.41 59.16 -15.04
C MET A 1 -17.93 57.76 -15.41
N ASN A 2 -17.33 57.61 -16.59
CA ASN A 2 -16.74 56.35 -17.06
C ASN A 2 -15.24 56.38 -16.77
N LYS A 3 -14.75 55.41 -16.00
CA LYS A 3 -13.30 55.11 -15.91
C LYS A 3 -13.11 53.61 -16.11
N LEU A 4 -12.88 53.24 -17.37
CA LEU A 4 -12.40 51.93 -17.78
C LEU A 4 -10.86 52.00 -17.76
N TYR A 5 -10.24 51.31 -16.81
CA TYR A 5 -8.78 51.15 -16.77
C TYR A 5 -8.37 50.03 -17.73
N VAL A 6 -7.67 50.38 -18.80
CA VAL A 6 -7.04 49.42 -19.73
C VAL A 6 -5.69 49.00 -19.14
N LEU A 7 -5.57 47.74 -18.76
CA LEU A 7 -4.31 47.10 -18.39
C LEU A 7 -3.67 46.51 -19.65
N PHE A 8 -2.56 47.10 -20.08
CA PHE A 8 -1.68 46.57 -21.12
C PHE A 8 -0.98 45.31 -20.61
N PHE A 9 -1.27 44.15 -21.20
CA PHE A 9 -0.47 42.94 -21.05
C PHE A 9 0.52 42.87 -22.22
N THR A 10 1.79 43.17 -21.96
CA THR A 10 2.89 42.92 -22.88
C THR A 10 3.15 41.42 -22.92
N VAL A 11 2.81 40.77 -24.03
CA VAL A 11 3.18 39.37 -24.31
C VAL A 11 4.66 39.35 -24.67
N LEU A 12 5.51 38.95 -23.73
CA LEU A 12 6.86 38.49 -24.06
C LEU A 12 6.74 37.15 -24.80
N ILE A 13 6.91 37.19 -26.12
CA ILE A 13 7.10 35.99 -26.93
C ILE A 13 8.52 35.49 -26.63
N LEU A 14 8.64 34.59 -25.66
CA LEU A 14 9.82 33.74 -25.53
C LEU A 14 9.79 32.76 -26.70
N GLN A 15 10.69 32.94 -27.67
CA GLN A 15 10.93 31.91 -28.67
C GLN A 15 11.40 30.64 -27.94
N PRO A 16 10.83 29.46 -28.24
CA PRO A 16 11.36 28.21 -27.71
C PRO A 16 12.79 28.05 -28.25
N CYS A 17 13.77 28.15 -27.35
CA CYS A 17 15.11 27.69 -27.60
C CYS A 17 15.02 26.19 -27.90
N ASP A 18 15.52 25.78 -29.07
CA ASP A 18 15.58 24.39 -29.50
C ASP A 18 16.21 23.55 -28.39
N ALA A 19 15.36 22.86 -27.63
CA ALA A 19 15.81 21.83 -26.72
C ALA A 19 16.54 20.81 -27.57
N LEU A 20 17.82 20.57 -27.27
CA LEU A 20 18.59 19.42 -27.75
C LEU A 20 17.62 18.24 -27.90
N GLY A 21 17.44 17.74 -29.12
CA GLY A 21 16.64 16.57 -29.38
C GLY A 21 17.28 15.39 -28.70
N TRP A 22 16.86 15.08 -27.48
CA TRP A 22 17.10 13.76 -26.91
C TRP A 22 16.27 12.83 -27.76
N ASP A 23 16.91 11.92 -28.51
CA ASP A 23 16.20 10.87 -29.23
C ASP A 23 15.20 10.25 -28.27
N LYS A 24 13.92 10.44 -28.57
CA LYS A 24 12.83 9.92 -27.75
C LYS A 24 13.02 8.41 -27.71
N PHE A 25 13.18 7.85 -26.51
CA PHE A 25 13.31 6.40 -26.33
C PHE A 25 12.11 5.73 -27.01
N ASP A 26 12.36 5.01 -28.11
CA ASP A 26 11.31 4.27 -28.82
C ASP A 26 11.11 2.93 -28.14
N GLU A 27 10.04 2.82 -27.35
CA GLU A 27 9.75 1.60 -26.60
C GLU A 27 9.45 0.40 -27.51
N ARG A 28 8.88 0.61 -28.71
CA ARG A 28 8.56 -0.46 -29.65
C ARG A 28 9.84 -1.02 -30.27
N GLN A 29 10.72 -0.13 -30.75
CA GLN A 29 12.03 -0.55 -31.27
C GLN A 29 12.86 -1.24 -30.18
N ALA A 30 12.87 -0.69 -28.96
CA ALA A 30 13.59 -1.29 -27.84
C ALA A 30 13.05 -2.68 -27.47
N LEU A 31 11.73 -2.89 -27.52
CA LEU A 31 11.06 -4.17 -27.24
C LEU A 31 11.55 -5.28 -28.18
N GLU A 32 11.74 -4.99 -29.47
CA GLU A 32 12.19 -5.97 -30.47
C GLU A 32 13.54 -6.61 -30.10
N THR A 33 14.43 -5.85 -29.44
CA THR A 33 15.76 -6.32 -29.05
C THR A 33 15.79 -7.19 -27.79
N LYS A 34 14.66 -7.39 -27.10
CA LYS A 34 14.61 -8.09 -25.80
C LYS A 34 14.40 -9.60 -25.96
N ALA A 35 15.16 -10.39 -25.23
CA ALA A 35 15.15 -11.85 -25.36
C ALA A 35 14.34 -12.56 -24.27
N LYS A 36 14.03 -11.88 -23.15
CA LYS A 36 13.35 -12.45 -21.98
C LYS A 36 12.21 -11.56 -21.52
N ALA A 37 11.28 -12.16 -20.77
CA ALA A 37 10.22 -11.44 -20.07
C ALA A 37 10.15 -11.88 -18.61
N SER A 38 9.73 -10.96 -17.74
CA SER A 38 9.40 -11.26 -16.35
C SER A 38 8.17 -10.50 -15.91
N LEU A 39 7.30 -11.16 -15.16
CA LEU A 39 6.23 -10.49 -14.42
C LEU A 39 6.86 -9.82 -13.21
N VAL A 40 6.65 -8.52 -13.06
CA VAL A 40 7.02 -7.79 -11.86
C VAL A 40 5.78 -7.57 -11.01
N PHE A 41 5.86 -7.95 -9.73
CA PHE A 41 4.89 -7.55 -8.71
C PHE A 41 5.54 -6.52 -7.79
N ALA A 42 4.91 -5.37 -7.65
CA ALA A 42 5.29 -4.35 -6.67
C ALA A 42 4.34 -4.40 -5.48
N SER A 43 4.90 -4.40 -4.27
CA SER A 43 4.16 -4.49 -3.01
C SER A 43 3.14 -3.38 -2.86
N GLU A 44 2.20 -3.57 -1.96
CA GLU A 44 1.18 -2.60 -1.57
C GLU A 44 1.80 -1.26 -1.12
N ASN A 45 1.13 -0.16 -1.43
CA ASN A 45 1.48 1.17 -0.92
C ASN A 45 0.26 1.85 -0.31
N ILE A 46 0.16 1.81 1.02
CA ILE A 46 -0.97 2.40 1.76
C ILE A 46 -1.08 3.93 1.58
N LYS A 47 0.00 4.61 1.18
CA LYS A 47 -0.04 6.08 0.99
C LYS A 47 -1.00 6.49 -0.12
N SER A 48 -1.22 5.63 -1.12
CA SER A 48 -2.11 5.89 -2.25
C SER A 48 -3.19 4.83 -2.36
N PRO A 49 -4.49 5.17 -2.27
CA PRO A 49 -5.60 4.23 -2.44
C PRO A 49 -5.50 3.38 -3.71
N VAL A 50 -4.98 3.97 -4.80
CA VAL A 50 -4.83 3.33 -6.11
C VAL A 50 -3.71 2.29 -6.12
N SER A 51 -2.64 2.52 -5.36
CA SER A 51 -1.49 1.62 -5.25
C SER A 51 -1.58 0.68 -4.04
N SER A 52 -2.65 0.79 -3.26
CA SER A 52 -2.85 0.07 -2.01
C SER A 52 -2.81 -1.46 -2.17
N PHE A 53 -3.20 -2.01 -3.32
CA PHE A 53 -3.33 -3.48 -3.50
C PHE A 53 -2.13 -4.12 -4.20
N GLY A 54 -1.08 -3.34 -4.42
CA GLY A 54 0.06 -3.75 -5.23
C GLY A 54 -0.19 -3.46 -6.71
N HIS A 55 0.78 -3.79 -7.55
CA HIS A 55 0.69 -3.60 -9.00
C HIS A 55 1.49 -4.67 -9.70
N THR A 56 1.01 -5.12 -10.85
CA THR A 56 1.75 -6.04 -11.72
C THR A 56 1.89 -5.48 -13.11
N PHE A 57 3.06 -5.73 -13.72
CA PHE A 57 3.37 -5.37 -15.10
C PHE A 57 4.43 -6.36 -15.62
N ILE A 58 4.66 -6.37 -16.94
CA ILE A 58 5.68 -7.24 -17.55
C ILE A 58 6.87 -6.37 -17.92
N VAL A 59 8.08 -6.85 -17.66
CA VAL A 59 9.31 -6.25 -18.14
C VAL A 59 9.99 -7.18 -19.13
N PHE A 60 10.31 -6.65 -20.31
CA PHE A 60 11.08 -7.31 -21.36
C PHE A 60 12.54 -6.86 -21.26
N HIS A 61 13.47 -7.82 -21.15
CA HIS A 61 14.88 -7.57 -20.80
C HIS A 61 15.82 -8.59 -21.44
N ASN A 62 17.12 -8.31 -21.35
CA ASN A 62 18.18 -9.22 -21.77
C ASN A 62 18.97 -9.79 -20.58
N GLN A 63 19.01 -9.05 -19.47
CA GLN A 63 19.77 -9.38 -18.28
C GLN A 63 18.86 -9.57 -17.06
N THR A 64 19.33 -10.33 -16.06
CA THR A 64 18.61 -10.51 -14.80
C THR A 64 19.54 -10.10 -13.65
N PRO A 65 19.19 -9.08 -12.84
CA PRO A 65 17.98 -8.25 -12.94
C PRO A 65 17.90 -7.41 -14.24
N PRO A 66 16.70 -6.92 -14.63
CA PRO A 66 16.51 -6.19 -15.87
C PRO A 66 17.40 -4.95 -15.98
N GLU A 67 17.99 -4.74 -17.16
CA GLU A 67 18.76 -3.54 -17.45
C GLU A 67 17.90 -2.27 -17.49
N MET A 68 18.47 -1.08 -17.28
CA MET A 68 17.72 0.18 -17.27
C MET A 68 17.09 0.52 -18.63
N SER A 69 17.64 -0.02 -19.72
CA SER A 69 17.10 0.07 -21.08
C SER A 69 16.05 -1.00 -21.39
N ALA A 70 15.62 -1.79 -20.41
CA ALA A 70 14.49 -2.72 -20.53
C ALA A 70 13.19 -1.96 -20.81
N VAL A 71 12.18 -2.67 -21.32
CA VAL A 71 10.88 -2.11 -21.66
C VAL A 71 9.80 -2.72 -20.77
N ALA A 72 8.97 -1.89 -20.16
CA ALA A 72 7.85 -2.33 -19.37
C ALA A 72 6.54 -2.24 -20.17
N LEU A 73 5.74 -3.29 -20.13
CA LEU A 73 4.35 -3.32 -20.55
C LEU A 73 3.45 -3.26 -19.32
N GLU A 74 2.65 -2.22 -19.21
CA GLU A 74 1.69 -2.05 -18.14
C GLU A 74 0.27 -1.86 -18.68
N PHE A 75 -0.72 -2.10 -17.81
CA PHE A 75 -2.11 -1.78 -18.07
C PHE A 75 -2.58 -0.72 -17.07
N VAL A 76 -3.08 0.40 -17.59
CA VAL A 76 -3.46 1.58 -16.82
C VAL A 76 -4.86 2.06 -17.18
N GLY A 77 -5.48 2.80 -16.26
CA GLY A 77 -6.64 3.61 -16.60
C GLY A 77 -6.24 4.76 -17.52
N ASP A 78 -7.03 5.04 -18.54
CA ASP A 78 -6.68 6.01 -19.57
C ASP A 78 -7.05 7.43 -19.14
N SER A 79 -6.14 8.11 -18.45
CA SER A 79 -6.37 9.44 -17.90
C SER A 79 -6.48 10.55 -18.95
N THR A 80 -6.21 10.26 -20.23
CA THR A 80 -6.48 11.21 -21.32
C THR A 80 -7.96 11.29 -21.68
N GLN A 81 -8.76 10.33 -21.22
CA GLN A 81 -10.21 10.33 -21.44
C GLN A 81 -10.90 11.18 -20.37
N PRO A 82 -11.83 12.08 -20.76
CA PRO A 82 -12.56 12.93 -19.80
C PRO A 82 -13.32 12.16 -18.72
N GLU A 83 -13.74 10.93 -19.06
CA GLU A 83 -14.48 10.02 -18.19
C GLU A 83 -13.64 9.46 -17.03
N PHE A 84 -12.31 9.57 -17.11
CA PHE A 84 -11.41 8.92 -16.17
C PHE A 84 -11.28 9.71 -14.87
N SER A 85 -11.70 9.07 -13.78
CA SER A 85 -11.18 9.39 -12.45
C SER A 85 -11.07 8.11 -11.63
N TYR A 86 -10.11 8.07 -10.71
CA TYR A 86 -9.95 6.92 -9.82
C TYR A 86 -11.20 6.65 -8.96
N LEU A 87 -11.93 7.71 -8.61
CA LEU A 87 -13.19 7.57 -7.89
C LEU A 87 -14.24 6.88 -8.75
N ARG A 88 -14.46 7.34 -10.00
CA ARG A 88 -15.38 6.70 -10.95
C ARG A 88 -14.98 5.25 -11.22
N ALA A 89 -13.70 4.98 -11.41
CA ALA A 89 -13.17 3.65 -11.66
C ALA A 89 -13.43 2.64 -10.52
N GLY A 90 -13.73 3.11 -9.32
CA GLY A 90 -14.16 2.28 -8.20
C GLY A 90 -15.61 1.78 -8.33
N PHE A 91 -16.50 2.63 -8.86
CA PHE A 91 -17.95 2.37 -8.91
C PHE A 91 -18.46 1.92 -10.29
N MET A 92 -17.75 2.29 -11.36
CA MET A 92 -18.16 2.00 -12.74
C MET A 92 -16.96 1.59 -13.60
N LEU A 93 -17.26 1.24 -14.86
CA LEU A 93 -16.24 1.01 -15.88
C LEU A 93 -15.79 2.36 -16.46
N VAL A 94 -14.48 2.54 -16.58
CA VAL A 94 -13.85 3.68 -17.28
C VAL A 94 -12.90 3.16 -18.35
N PRO A 95 -12.44 3.97 -19.31
CA PRO A 95 -11.45 3.54 -20.28
C PRO A 95 -10.10 3.18 -19.64
N GLY A 96 -9.46 2.12 -20.13
CA GLY A 96 -8.09 1.73 -19.82
C GLY A 96 -7.36 1.21 -21.04
N LYS A 97 -6.03 1.10 -20.97
CA LYS A 97 -5.18 0.71 -22.10
C LYS A 97 -3.91 0.00 -21.65
N PHE A 98 -3.35 -0.79 -22.56
CA PHE A 98 -1.96 -1.21 -22.46
C PHE A 98 -1.05 -0.09 -22.97
N GLN A 99 0.08 0.11 -22.31
CA GLN A 99 1.12 1.01 -22.78
C GLN A 99 2.51 0.46 -22.50
N LEU A 100 3.44 0.83 -23.38
CA LEU A 100 4.86 0.60 -23.15
C LEU A 100 5.47 1.81 -22.47
N MET A 101 6.46 1.58 -21.62
CA MET A 101 7.28 2.62 -21.03
C MET A 101 8.71 2.14 -20.79
N PRO A 102 9.70 3.04 -20.71
CA PRO A 102 11.06 2.67 -20.34
C PRO A 102 11.11 2.15 -18.90
N TYR A 103 11.77 1.01 -18.68
CA TYR A 103 11.79 0.37 -17.36
C TYR A 103 12.41 1.24 -16.27
N TYR A 104 13.45 2.03 -16.58
CA TYR A 104 14.07 2.94 -15.60
C TYR A 104 13.08 3.96 -15.02
N GLN A 105 12.07 4.37 -15.78
CA GLN A 105 11.03 5.28 -15.28
C GLN A 105 10.17 4.59 -14.23
N LYS A 106 9.85 3.31 -14.46
CA LYS A 106 9.10 2.49 -13.49
C LYS A 106 9.90 2.24 -12.21
N VAL A 107 11.19 1.91 -12.35
CA VAL A 107 12.11 1.76 -11.22
C VAL A 107 12.17 3.07 -10.41
N ARG A 108 12.28 4.22 -11.07
CA ARG A 108 12.29 5.53 -10.41
C ARG A 108 10.96 5.81 -9.69
N GLN A 109 9.83 5.52 -10.32
CA GLN A 109 8.51 5.68 -9.71
C GLN A 109 8.42 4.85 -8.42
N TYR A 110 8.81 3.57 -8.47
CA TYR A 110 8.69 2.67 -7.33
C TYR A 110 9.72 2.89 -6.24
N ASP A 111 10.90 3.38 -6.59
CA ASP A 111 11.84 3.92 -5.61
C ASP A 111 11.16 5.06 -4.84
N LEU A 112 10.59 6.06 -5.52
CA LEU A 112 9.88 7.17 -4.85
C LEU A 112 8.66 6.72 -4.03
N GLU A 113 8.00 5.64 -4.44
CA GLU A 113 6.90 5.02 -3.69
C GLU A 113 7.36 4.12 -2.53
N ASN A 114 8.66 3.85 -2.41
CA ASN A 114 9.28 2.96 -1.43
C ASN A 114 8.73 1.52 -1.45
N ARG A 115 8.58 0.94 -2.64
CA ARG A 115 7.95 -0.37 -2.82
C ARG A 115 8.98 -1.48 -2.98
N ASP A 116 8.76 -2.57 -2.27
CA ASP A 116 9.47 -3.81 -2.54
C ASP A 116 8.92 -4.41 -3.84
N THR A 117 9.74 -5.14 -4.59
CA THR A 117 9.31 -5.79 -5.82
C THR A 117 9.74 -7.25 -5.87
N TRP A 118 8.99 -8.05 -6.63
CA TRP A 118 9.33 -9.41 -7.01
C TRP A 118 9.40 -9.49 -8.52
N LEU A 119 10.41 -10.18 -9.03
CA LEU A 119 10.64 -10.41 -10.45
C LEU A 119 10.50 -11.90 -10.74
N PHE A 120 9.39 -12.29 -11.37
CA PHE A 120 9.09 -13.67 -11.73
C PHE A 120 9.39 -13.90 -13.21
N PRO A 121 10.36 -14.76 -13.57
CA PRO A 121 10.61 -15.12 -14.96
C PRO A 121 9.34 -15.69 -15.60
N VAL A 122 8.97 -15.19 -16.78
CA VAL A 122 7.86 -15.77 -17.56
C VAL A 122 8.35 -17.08 -18.18
N ASN A 123 7.57 -18.15 -18.03
CA ASN A 123 7.90 -19.47 -18.55
C ASN A 123 7.49 -19.57 -20.03
N THR A 124 8.35 -19.05 -20.91
CA THR A 124 8.15 -19.08 -22.36
C THR A 124 9.47 -19.33 -23.08
N ASN A 125 9.42 -20.14 -24.12
CA ASN A 125 10.52 -20.33 -25.06
C ASN A 125 10.33 -19.49 -26.34
N ASP A 126 9.17 -18.87 -26.52
CA ASP A 126 8.83 -18.05 -27.67
C ASP A 126 8.53 -16.61 -27.23
N ILE A 127 9.60 -15.83 -27.07
CA ILE A 127 9.49 -14.41 -26.74
C ILE A 127 8.86 -13.59 -27.89
N GLN A 128 8.97 -14.07 -29.13
CA GLN A 128 8.47 -13.34 -30.31
C GLN A 128 6.95 -13.37 -30.37
N SER A 129 6.33 -14.50 -30.05
CA SER A 129 4.88 -14.59 -29.89
C SER A 129 4.35 -13.64 -28.80
N LEU A 130 5.05 -13.51 -27.67
CA LEU A 130 4.69 -12.53 -26.63
C LEU A 130 4.78 -11.09 -27.14
N LYS A 131 5.85 -10.71 -27.86
CA LYS A 131 5.97 -9.36 -28.45
C LYS A 131 4.88 -9.09 -29.49
N SER A 132 4.56 -10.07 -30.33
CA SER A 132 3.45 -9.97 -31.28
C SER A 132 2.12 -9.73 -30.55
N ALA A 133 1.87 -10.46 -29.46
CA ALA A 133 0.70 -10.25 -28.61
C ALA A 133 0.68 -8.83 -28.01
N VAL A 134 1.83 -8.26 -27.62
CA VAL A 134 1.92 -6.86 -27.18
C VAL A 134 1.42 -5.93 -28.29
N SER A 135 1.97 -6.03 -29.49
CA SER A 135 1.58 -5.20 -30.64
C SER A 135 0.10 -5.29 -30.97
N GLN A 136 -0.51 -6.47 -30.80
CA GLN A 136 -1.95 -6.65 -31.00
C GLN A 136 -2.82 -6.01 -29.90
N LYS A 137 -2.28 -5.78 -28.71
CA LYS A 137 -3.02 -5.25 -27.55
C LYS A 137 -2.84 -3.73 -27.39
N LEU A 138 -1.73 -3.18 -27.88
CA LEU A 138 -1.49 -1.73 -27.94
C LEU A 138 -2.56 -1.03 -28.78
N ASP A 139 -2.73 0.28 -28.53
CA ASP A 139 -3.65 1.18 -29.24
C ASP A 139 -5.15 0.82 -29.12
N LYS A 140 -5.49 -0.17 -28.28
CA LYS A 140 -6.87 -0.57 -27.97
C LYS A 140 -7.33 -0.03 -26.62
N THR A 141 -8.62 0.28 -26.55
CA THR A 141 -9.30 0.65 -25.31
C THR A 141 -10.00 -0.55 -24.70
N TYR A 142 -9.85 -0.69 -23.38
CA TYR A 142 -10.42 -1.78 -22.59
C TYR A 142 -11.24 -1.21 -21.43
N PRO A 143 -12.27 -1.93 -20.95
CA PRO A 143 -13.02 -1.53 -19.77
C PRO A 143 -12.17 -1.72 -18.51
N TYR A 144 -11.83 -0.62 -17.85
CA TYR A 144 -11.10 -0.57 -16.59
C TYR A 144 -12.05 -0.44 -15.41
N ASN A 145 -11.84 -1.24 -14.38
CA ASN A 145 -12.43 -1.06 -13.06
C ASN A 145 -11.42 -1.46 -12.01
N PHE A 146 -11.34 -0.66 -10.96
CA PHE A 146 -10.28 -0.73 -9.98
C PHE A 146 -10.22 -2.07 -9.22
N PHE A 147 -11.38 -2.66 -8.91
CA PHE A 147 -11.45 -3.93 -8.17
C PHE A 147 -11.51 -5.16 -9.07
N THR A 148 -12.15 -5.05 -10.23
CA THR A 148 -12.53 -6.22 -11.04
C THR A 148 -11.82 -6.33 -12.38
N ARG A 149 -11.34 -5.22 -12.96
CA ARG A 149 -10.71 -5.14 -14.30
C ARG A 149 -9.51 -4.18 -14.27
N ASN A 150 -8.55 -4.51 -13.43
CA ASN A 150 -7.38 -3.66 -13.17
C ASN A 150 -6.11 -4.22 -13.84
N CYS A 151 -4.97 -3.55 -13.60
CA CYS A 151 -3.66 -3.94 -14.12
C CYS A 151 -3.36 -5.43 -13.97
N SER A 152 -3.68 -6.01 -12.81
CA SER A 152 -3.37 -7.40 -12.54
C SER A 152 -4.21 -8.37 -13.33
N ARG A 153 -5.51 -8.08 -13.50
CA ARG A 153 -6.38 -8.93 -14.32
C ARG A 153 -5.89 -8.99 -15.76
N TYR A 154 -5.63 -7.83 -16.35
CA TYR A 154 -5.25 -7.75 -17.77
C TYR A 154 -3.85 -8.29 -18.02
N VAL A 155 -2.89 -8.06 -17.12
CA VAL A 155 -1.54 -8.64 -17.24
C VAL A 155 -1.57 -10.16 -17.07
N ALA A 156 -2.33 -10.68 -16.11
CA ALA A 156 -2.48 -12.13 -15.96
C ALA A 156 -3.19 -12.75 -17.17
N GLN A 157 -4.26 -12.12 -17.66
CA GLN A 157 -4.96 -12.56 -18.86
C GLN A 157 -4.04 -12.55 -20.08
N PHE A 158 -3.21 -11.52 -20.26
CA PHE A 158 -2.23 -11.44 -21.34
C PHE A 158 -1.26 -12.64 -21.33
N LEU A 159 -0.71 -12.98 -20.15
CA LEU A 159 0.21 -14.11 -20.02
C LEU A 159 -0.49 -15.46 -20.24
N LEU A 160 -1.72 -15.62 -19.70
CA LEU A 160 -2.50 -16.85 -19.90
C LEU A 160 -2.86 -17.05 -21.37
N GLU A 161 -3.37 -16.03 -22.05
CA GLU A 161 -3.68 -16.09 -23.49
C GLU A 161 -2.45 -16.46 -24.34
N SER A 162 -1.25 -16.11 -23.88
CA SER A 162 -0.01 -16.36 -24.62
C SER A 162 0.67 -17.70 -24.29
N ILE A 163 0.41 -18.30 -23.13
CA ILE A 163 1.19 -19.44 -22.59
C ILE A 163 0.29 -20.62 -22.18
N ALA A 164 -0.92 -20.37 -21.70
CA ALA A 164 -1.88 -21.36 -21.23
C ALA A 164 -3.31 -20.95 -21.63
N PRO A 165 -3.65 -20.96 -22.93
CA PRO A 165 -4.87 -20.35 -23.49
C PRO A 165 -6.18 -20.97 -22.99
N GLU A 166 -6.14 -22.23 -22.52
CA GLU A 166 -7.27 -22.91 -21.89
C GLU A 166 -7.59 -22.38 -20.48
N ALA A 167 -6.64 -21.73 -19.81
CA ALA A 167 -6.79 -21.20 -18.47
C ALA A 167 -7.38 -19.78 -18.47
N LYS A 168 -8.12 -19.44 -17.40
CA LYS A 168 -8.76 -18.13 -17.24
C LYS A 168 -8.41 -17.52 -15.89
N VAL A 169 -8.38 -16.19 -15.83
CA VAL A 169 -8.21 -15.47 -14.55
C VAL A 169 -9.44 -15.70 -13.67
N ASN A 170 -9.23 -16.29 -12.50
CA ASN A 170 -10.29 -16.63 -11.55
C ASN A 170 -10.63 -15.44 -10.64
N GLY A 171 -11.81 -15.48 -10.03
CA GLY A 171 -12.25 -14.47 -9.05
C GLY A 171 -12.95 -13.25 -9.68
N ARG A 172 -13.96 -12.74 -8.96
CA ARG A 172 -14.69 -11.52 -9.35
C ARG A 172 -13.92 -10.25 -9.02
N ILE A 173 -13.16 -10.28 -7.93
CA ILE A 173 -12.22 -9.23 -7.51
C ILE A 173 -10.83 -9.73 -7.85
N THR A 174 -10.01 -8.89 -8.46
CA THR A 174 -8.65 -9.24 -8.85
C THR A 174 -7.64 -8.52 -8.00
N ILE A 175 -6.93 -9.28 -7.17
CA ILE A 175 -5.85 -8.79 -6.32
C ILE A 175 -4.53 -9.20 -6.94
N PRO A 176 -3.59 -8.25 -7.15
CA PRO A 176 -2.25 -8.52 -7.68
C PRO A 176 -1.56 -9.79 -7.16
N ALA A 177 -1.52 -9.97 -5.84
CA ALA A 177 -0.88 -11.13 -5.23
C ALA A 177 -1.58 -12.47 -5.57
N GLN A 178 -2.93 -12.48 -5.68
CA GLN A 178 -3.70 -13.66 -6.09
C GLN A 178 -3.37 -14.07 -7.53
N SER A 179 -3.29 -13.09 -8.44
CA SER A 179 -2.96 -13.35 -9.83
C SER A 179 -1.54 -13.91 -9.97
N VAL A 180 -0.57 -13.39 -9.22
CA VAL A 180 0.80 -13.94 -9.20
C VAL A 180 0.79 -15.40 -8.75
N ARG A 181 0.08 -15.73 -7.65
CA ARG A 181 -0.04 -17.11 -7.19
C ARG A 181 -0.72 -18.01 -8.21
N GLN A 182 -1.79 -17.53 -8.86
CA GLN A 182 -2.47 -18.28 -9.90
C GLN A 182 -1.50 -18.62 -11.05
N LEU A 183 -0.72 -17.64 -11.52
CA LEU A 183 0.26 -17.83 -12.59
C LEU A 183 1.40 -18.77 -12.18
N LEU A 184 1.88 -18.69 -10.93
CA LEU A 184 2.86 -19.64 -10.38
C LEU A 184 2.31 -21.07 -10.37
N ASN A 185 1.08 -21.26 -9.87
CA ASN A 185 0.44 -22.57 -9.78
C ASN A 185 0.19 -23.21 -11.16
N LEU A 186 -0.07 -22.39 -12.18
CA LEU A 186 -0.25 -22.84 -13.56
C LEU A 186 1.07 -23.01 -14.32
N GLY A 187 2.22 -22.70 -13.70
CA GLY A 187 3.53 -22.81 -14.34
C GLY A 187 3.78 -21.78 -15.45
N VAL A 188 2.98 -20.71 -15.51
CA VAL A 188 3.11 -19.62 -16.51
C VAL A 188 4.28 -18.69 -16.16
N ILE A 189 4.60 -18.60 -14.87
CA ILE A 189 5.77 -17.89 -14.35
C ILE A 189 6.49 -18.79 -13.34
N ASN A 190 7.79 -18.57 -13.19
CA ASN A 190 8.63 -19.28 -12.22
C ASN A 190 8.84 -18.44 -10.95
N GLU A 191 9.22 -19.08 -9.84
CA GLU A 191 9.66 -18.38 -8.62
C GLU A 191 10.75 -17.36 -8.95
N GLY A 192 10.69 -16.23 -8.25
CA GLY A 192 11.37 -15.01 -8.66
C GLY A 192 12.41 -14.48 -7.67
N LEU A 193 13.00 -13.36 -8.06
CA LEU A 193 13.90 -12.59 -7.21
C LEU A 193 13.13 -11.50 -6.46
N TYR A 194 13.34 -11.40 -5.16
CA TYR A 194 12.84 -10.30 -4.34
C TYR A 194 13.86 -9.17 -4.31
N ILE A 195 13.39 -7.97 -4.61
CA ILE A 195 14.15 -6.73 -4.59
C ILE A 195 13.56 -5.85 -3.49
N LYS A 196 14.34 -5.65 -2.44
CA LYS A 196 13.97 -4.81 -1.29
C LYS A 196 13.99 -3.33 -1.70
N SER A 197 13.05 -2.53 -1.22
CA SER A 197 13.05 -1.08 -1.43
C SER A 197 14.25 -0.41 -0.75
N GLN A 198 14.72 0.69 -1.35
CA GLN A 198 15.83 1.49 -0.81
C GLN A 198 15.52 2.02 0.61
N GLN A 199 14.28 2.45 0.84
CA GLN A 199 13.82 2.87 2.16
C GLN A 199 13.97 1.73 3.19
N LYS A 200 13.50 0.53 2.86
CA LYS A 200 13.51 -0.59 3.80
C LYS A 200 14.93 -1.01 4.13
N ALA A 201 15.81 -1.06 3.13
CA ALA A 201 17.23 -1.31 3.35
C ALA A 201 17.86 -0.27 4.30
N LEU A 202 17.60 1.02 4.07
CA LEU A 202 18.09 2.10 4.92
C LEU A 202 17.57 2.02 6.37
N ILE A 203 16.28 1.76 6.54
CA ILE A 203 15.67 1.67 7.88
C ILE A 203 16.24 0.46 8.64
N GLU A 204 16.33 -0.70 8.00
CA GLU A 204 16.90 -1.91 8.62
C GLU A 204 18.36 -1.69 9.01
N THR A 205 19.18 -1.10 8.12
CA THR A 205 20.57 -0.75 8.44
C THR A 205 20.65 0.22 9.61
N TYR A 206 19.83 1.29 9.62
CA TYR A 206 19.79 2.28 10.69
C TYR A 206 19.35 1.68 12.04
N GLN A 207 18.39 0.76 12.02
CA GLN A 207 17.92 0.08 13.22
C GLN A 207 18.94 -0.92 13.77
N GLY A 208 19.80 -1.48 12.93
CA GLY A 208 20.93 -2.31 13.36
C GLY A 208 21.97 -1.55 14.19
N LEU A 209 22.01 -0.21 14.12
CA LEU A 209 23.03 0.59 14.80
C LEU A 209 22.76 0.76 16.30
N PRO A 210 23.81 0.93 17.13
CA PRO A 210 23.70 1.42 18.50
C PRO A 210 22.99 2.78 18.60
N LEU A 211 22.32 3.03 19.73
CA LEU A 211 21.55 4.28 19.94
C LEU A 211 22.38 5.56 19.80
N ALA A 212 23.66 5.53 20.16
CA ALA A 212 24.56 6.67 20.01
C ALA A 212 24.78 7.02 18.52
N GLU A 213 25.11 6.02 17.70
CA GLU A 213 25.31 6.17 16.25
C GLU A 213 24.02 6.59 15.54
N ARG A 214 22.86 6.08 15.98
CA ARG A 214 21.55 6.51 15.45
C ARG A 214 21.30 8.01 15.60
N LYS A 215 21.82 8.65 16.67
CA LYS A 215 21.71 10.11 16.85
C LYS A 215 22.61 10.86 15.87
N ILE A 216 23.83 10.38 15.64
CA ILE A 216 24.78 10.95 14.68
C ILE A 216 24.18 10.89 13.27
N VAL A 217 23.69 9.71 12.86
CA VAL A 217 23.03 9.52 11.56
C VAL A 217 21.79 10.40 11.42
N ARG A 218 20.98 10.55 12.47
CA ARG A 218 19.81 11.45 12.44
C ARG A 218 20.24 12.90 12.21
N SER A 219 21.26 13.38 12.92
CA SER A 219 21.79 14.74 12.77
C SER A 219 22.28 15.00 11.33
N PHE A 220 23.00 14.04 10.77
CA PHE A 220 23.48 14.09 9.39
C PHE A 220 22.37 14.12 8.34
N ILE A 221 21.32 13.34 8.54
CA ILE A 221 20.16 13.34 7.64
C ILE A 221 19.40 14.65 7.75
N ASP A 222 19.14 15.16 8.95
CA ASP A 222 18.34 16.37 9.13
C ASP A 222 19.09 17.62 8.64
N ASN A 223 20.40 17.68 8.87
CA ASN A 223 21.25 18.79 8.47
C ASN A 223 22.54 18.27 7.80
N PRO A 224 22.45 17.82 6.54
CA PRO A 224 23.60 17.29 5.83
C PRO A 224 24.66 18.37 5.71
N GLU A 225 24.31 19.65 5.57
CA GLU A 225 25.25 20.77 5.34
C GLU A 225 26.23 20.97 6.51
N SER A 226 25.74 20.95 7.75
CA SER A 226 26.50 21.24 8.97
C SER A 226 27.25 20.05 9.55
N SER A 227 27.06 18.85 9.01
CA SER A 227 27.63 17.63 9.57
C SER A 227 29.02 17.34 9.00
N GLU A 228 30.01 17.13 9.87
CA GLU A 228 31.37 16.74 9.48
C GLU A 228 31.41 15.28 9.02
N VAL A 229 32.34 14.97 8.11
CA VAL A 229 32.32 13.73 7.32
C VAL A 229 32.70 12.48 8.14
N GLN A 230 33.29 12.65 9.32
CA GLN A 230 34.14 11.63 9.96
C GLN A 230 33.41 10.63 10.87
N ASP A 231 32.14 10.85 11.23
CA ASP A 231 31.49 10.07 12.30
C ASP A 231 30.43 9.06 11.85
N ILE A 232 30.29 8.81 10.54
CA ILE A 232 29.23 7.93 9.99
C ILE A 232 29.82 6.93 9.00
N ASP A 233 29.33 5.69 9.08
CA ASP A 233 29.55 4.65 8.08
C ASP A 233 29.35 5.20 6.65
N PRO A 234 30.38 5.14 5.79
CA PRO A 234 30.33 5.72 4.44
C PRO A 234 29.22 5.13 3.54
N VAL A 235 28.90 3.84 3.71
CA VAL A 235 27.85 3.15 2.95
C VAL A 235 26.49 3.70 3.35
N LEU A 236 26.24 3.83 4.65
CA LEU A 236 24.98 4.39 5.16
C LEU A 236 24.85 5.88 4.81
N ALA A 237 25.92 6.66 4.93
CA ALA A 237 25.95 8.07 4.54
C ALA A 237 25.61 8.24 3.05
N SER A 238 26.27 7.48 2.17
CA SER A 238 26.00 7.53 0.73
C SER A 238 24.57 7.11 0.39
N ALA A 239 24.05 6.07 1.05
CA ALA A 239 22.70 5.59 0.84
C ALA A 239 21.65 6.61 1.30
N ALA A 240 21.86 7.22 2.47
CA ALA A 240 21.00 8.27 3.02
C ALA A 240 20.95 9.49 2.09
N LEU A 241 22.12 9.98 1.67
CA LEU A 241 22.22 11.11 0.74
C LEU A 241 21.60 10.79 -0.63
N THR A 242 21.81 9.58 -1.16
CA THR A 242 21.18 9.13 -2.42
C THR A 242 19.67 9.11 -2.31
N TYR A 243 19.15 8.63 -1.18
CA TYR A 243 17.72 8.58 -0.92
C TYR A 243 17.10 9.98 -0.80
N GLN A 244 17.78 10.90 -0.10
CA GLN A 244 17.37 12.30 0.04
C GLN A 244 17.44 13.07 -1.28
N PHE A 245 18.54 12.94 -2.03
CA PHE A 245 18.76 13.63 -3.30
C PHE A 245 17.60 13.42 -4.28
N LYS A 246 17.09 12.20 -4.37
CA LYS A 246 15.96 11.84 -5.25
C LYS A 246 14.63 12.46 -4.83
N ARG A 247 14.48 12.87 -3.56
CA ARG A 247 13.24 13.34 -2.93
C ARG A 247 13.25 14.83 -2.56
N GLU A 248 14.43 15.47 -2.52
CA GLU A 248 14.58 16.89 -2.23
C GLU A 248 14.08 17.72 -3.42
N ARG A 249 13.12 18.63 -3.18
CA ARG A 249 12.52 19.49 -4.21
C ARG A 249 13.25 20.82 -4.34
N ASN A 250 13.88 21.30 -3.27
CA ASN A 250 14.64 22.54 -3.26
C ASN A 250 15.98 22.36 -4.00
N GLY A 251 16.21 23.15 -5.05
CA GLY A 251 17.40 23.03 -5.90
C GLY A 251 18.72 23.28 -5.16
N TYR A 252 18.76 24.28 -4.27
CA TYR A 252 19.95 24.59 -3.47
C TYR A 252 20.31 23.43 -2.54
N LYS A 253 19.34 22.95 -1.75
CA LYS A 253 19.57 21.80 -0.84
C LYS A 253 19.97 20.54 -1.62
N ARG A 254 19.38 20.32 -2.79
CA ARG A 254 19.71 19.20 -3.65
C ARG A 254 21.17 19.27 -4.13
N ASP A 255 21.67 20.45 -4.47
CA ASP A 255 23.08 20.66 -4.84
C ASP A 255 24.02 20.37 -3.66
N VAL A 256 23.69 20.85 -2.44
CA VAL A 256 24.48 20.55 -1.24
C VAL A 256 24.55 19.03 -0.98
N ILE A 257 23.42 18.34 -1.04
CA ILE A 257 23.35 16.88 -0.90
C ILE A 257 24.18 16.19 -1.98
N TYR A 258 24.11 16.66 -3.23
CA TYR A 258 24.88 16.10 -4.34
C TYR A 258 26.39 16.22 -4.12
N ARG A 259 26.88 17.39 -3.70
CA ARG A 259 28.30 17.61 -3.39
C ARG A 259 28.77 16.69 -2.28
N LYS A 260 27.99 16.55 -1.20
CA LYS A 260 28.32 15.62 -0.10
C LYS A 260 28.28 14.16 -0.55
N LYS A 261 27.30 13.77 -1.38
CA LYS A 261 27.20 12.40 -1.91
C LYS A 261 28.46 12.02 -2.68
N LYS A 262 29.03 12.95 -3.46
CA LYS A 262 30.28 12.73 -4.20
C LYS A 262 31.47 12.42 -3.29
N ALA A 263 31.48 12.94 -2.06
CA ALA A 263 32.54 12.67 -1.08
C ALA A 263 32.47 11.25 -0.48
N TYR A 264 31.27 10.67 -0.39
CA TYR A 264 31.09 9.34 0.20
C TYR A 264 31.16 8.20 -0.81
N ASN A 265 30.86 8.42 -2.09
CA ASN A 265 30.99 7.54 -3.27
C ASN A 265 30.84 6.00 -3.10
N GLU A 266 30.20 5.54 -2.04
CA GLU A 266 29.93 4.13 -1.75
C GLU A 266 28.52 3.75 -2.20
N THR A 267 28.27 2.48 -2.45
CA THR A 267 26.94 2.02 -2.85
C THR A 267 26.40 1.04 -1.83
N LEU A 268 25.22 1.33 -1.28
CA LEU A 268 24.46 0.32 -0.55
C LEU A 268 23.98 -0.74 -1.55
N VAL A 269 24.67 -1.87 -1.54
CA VAL A 269 24.33 -3.02 -2.37
C VAL A 269 23.13 -3.70 -1.74
N ASN A 270 22.01 -3.66 -2.46
CA ASN A 270 20.78 -4.36 -2.08
C ASN A 270 20.43 -5.32 -3.23
N PRO A 271 21.16 -6.43 -3.36
CA PRO A 271 21.05 -7.29 -4.52
C PRO A 271 19.71 -8.03 -4.48
N PRO A 272 19.13 -8.38 -5.65
CA PRO A 272 17.96 -9.25 -5.68
C PRO A 272 18.25 -10.57 -4.97
N GLN A 273 17.33 -11.04 -4.11
CA GLN A 273 17.51 -12.25 -3.32
C GLN A 273 16.45 -13.30 -3.67
N PRO A 274 16.78 -14.59 -3.70
CA PRO A 274 15.78 -15.65 -3.77
C PRO A 274 14.88 -15.56 -2.53
N LYS A 275 13.58 -15.36 -2.75
CA LYS A 275 12.59 -15.34 -1.67
C LYS A 275 11.28 -15.85 -2.22
N LYS A 276 10.83 -16.99 -1.69
CA LYS A 276 9.56 -17.60 -2.06
C LYS A 276 8.44 -16.57 -1.93
N PHE A 277 7.64 -16.42 -2.98
CA PHE A 277 6.46 -15.57 -2.89
C PHE A 277 5.41 -16.26 -2.01
N VAL A 278 4.99 -15.56 -0.97
CA VAL A 278 3.92 -16.01 -0.09
C VAL A 278 2.78 -15.02 -0.25
N GLU A 279 1.57 -15.55 -0.33
CA GLU A 279 0.37 -14.76 -0.50
C GLU A 279 -0.40 -14.67 0.83
N PRO A 280 -0.09 -13.70 1.72
CA PRO A 280 -0.83 -13.51 2.96
C PRO A 280 -2.21 -12.85 2.72
N SER A 281 -2.63 -12.70 1.46
CA SER A 281 -3.77 -11.88 1.07
C SER A 281 -5.11 -12.46 1.53
N ALA A 282 -5.21 -13.78 1.68
CA ALA A 282 -6.41 -14.45 2.14
C ALA A 282 -6.22 -15.02 3.55
N GLN A 283 -7.09 -14.63 4.48
CA GLN A 283 -7.12 -15.16 5.84
C GLN A 283 -8.52 -15.68 6.18
N ILE A 284 -8.56 -16.83 6.86
CA ILE A 284 -9.73 -17.27 7.62
C ILE A 284 -9.34 -17.32 9.10
N SER A 285 -10.22 -16.85 9.98
CA SER A 285 -10.05 -16.96 11.42
C SER A 285 -11.34 -17.45 12.07
N VAL A 286 -11.17 -18.23 13.14
CA VAL A 286 -12.26 -18.67 14.00
C VAL A 286 -11.90 -18.27 15.41
N GLN A 287 -12.83 -17.61 16.10
CA GLN A 287 -12.64 -17.11 17.46
C GLN A 287 -13.84 -17.52 18.31
N GLY A 288 -13.60 -18.05 19.51
CA GLY A 288 -14.67 -18.27 20.49
C GLY A 288 -15.20 -16.94 21.01
N ALA A 289 -16.52 -16.85 21.18
CA ALA A 289 -17.23 -15.71 21.75
C ALA A 289 -18.07 -16.15 22.96
N GLU A 290 -18.58 -15.19 23.72
CA GLU A 290 -19.33 -15.45 24.95
C GLU A 290 -20.57 -16.33 24.72
N GLY A 291 -20.90 -17.18 25.70
CA GLY A 291 -22.09 -18.03 25.65
C GLY A 291 -22.03 -19.16 24.62
N GLY A 292 -20.83 -19.64 24.27
CA GLY A 292 -20.62 -20.77 23.36
C GLY A 292 -20.70 -20.41 21.86
N ALA A 293 -20.75 -19.12 21.53
CA ALA A 293 -20.77 -18.67 20.15
C ALA A 293 -19.38 -18.70 19.51
N ALA A 294 -19.32 -18.67 18.19
CA ALA A 294 -18.10 -18.53 17.40
C ALA A 294 -18.20 -17.36 16.43
N LEU A 295 -17.09 -16.65 16.24
CA LEU A 295 -16.90 -15.65 15.21
C LEU A 295 -16.04 -16.25 14.11
N ILE A 296 -16.59 -16.32 12.90
CA ILE A 296 -15.86 -16.78 11.71
C ILE A 296 -15.58 -15.56 10.85
N GLN A 297 -14.31 -15.22 10.64
CA GLN A 297 -13.92 -14.13 9.77
C GLN A 297 -13.25 -14.68 8.52
N PHE A 298 -13.73 -14.21 7.37
CA PHE A 298 -13.12 -14.45 6.08
C PHE A 298 -12.62 -13.11 5.51
N MET A 299 -11.33 -13.03 5.25
CA MET A 299 -10.66 -11.88 4.69
C MET A 299 -10.04 -12.33 3.37
N PRO A 300 -10.74 -12.29 2.22
CA PRO A 300 -10.18 -12.74 0.94
C PRO A 300 -9.02 -11.85 0.47
N ALA A 301 -8.83 -10.71 1.12
CA ALA A 301 -8.03 -9.60 0.64
C ALA A 301 -7.58 -8.73 1.82
N HIS A 302 -6.48 -9.13 2.45
CA HIS A 302 -5.91 -8.54 3.64
C HIS A 302 -4.41 -8.40 3.48
N ASN A 303 -3.88 -7.22 3.75
CA ASN A 303 -2.47 -7.08 3.97
C ASN A 303 -2.22 -6.35 5.29
N SER A 304 -1.54 -7.03 6.20
CA SER A 304 -0.91 -6.40 7.35
C SER A 304 0.46 -5.93 6.93
N LEU A 305 0.61 -4.63 6.70
CA LEU A 305 1.93 -4.05 6.48
C LEU A 305 2.62 -3.89 7.83
N GLN A 306 3.72 -4.61 7.96
CA GLN A 306 4.58 -4.54 9.13
C GLN A 306 5.09 -3.11 9.28
N SER A 307 4.87 -2.51 10.46
CA SER A 307 5.37 -1.17 10.73
C SER A 307 6.90 -1.17 10.67
N TYR A 308 7.47 -0.08 10.16
CA TYR A 308 8.93 0.12 10.13
C TYR A 308 9.55 0.11 11.52
N PHE A 309 8.77 0.34 12.59
CA PHE A 309 9.19 0.10 13.96
C PHE A 309 8.47 -1.14 14.49
N PRO A 310 8.87 -2.35 14.05
CA PRO A 310 8.19 -3.57 14.44
C PRO A 310 8.32 -3.87 15.93
N GLU A 311 9.15 -3.14 16.66
CA GLU A 311 9.29 -3.27 18.12
C GLU A 311 8.19 -2.51 18.87
N VAL A 312 7.69 -1.40 18.33
CA VAL A 312 6.86 -0.43 19.07
C VAL A 312 5.45 -0.30 18.50
N VAL A 313 5.30 -0.47 17.19
CA VAL A 313 4.02 -0.23 16.51
C VAL A 313 3.46 -1.57 16.02
N SER A 314 2.19 -1.80 16.33
CA SER A 314 1.45 -2.96 15.84
C SER A 314 1.20 -2.86 14.33
N PRO A 315 0.96 -3.99 13.64
CA PRO A 315 0.79 -4.02 12.20
C PRO A 315 -0.30 -3.04 11.75
N HIS A 316 -0.01 -2.26 10.71
CA HIS A 316 -1.02 -1.46 10.03
C HIS A 316 -1.75 -2.36 9.05
N TYR A 317 -3.06 -2.22 8.94
CA TYR A 317 -3.82 -3.08 8.05
C TYR A 317 -4.53 -2.28 6.96
N LEU A 318 -4.42 -2.83 5.76
CA LEU A 318 -5.28 -2.56 4.64
C LEU A 318 -6.17 -3.79 4.47
N ILE A 319 -7.48 -3.61 4.64
CA ILE A 319 -8.49 -4.63 4.39
C ILE A 319 -9.26 -4.18 3.16
N VAL A 320 -9.17 -4.94 2.07
CA VAL A 320 -9.98 -4.69 0.87
C VAL A 320 -11.36 -5.29 1.05
N SER A 321 -11.44 -6.46 1.68
CA SER A 321 -12.72 -7.04 2.00
C SER A 321 -12.56 -7.96 3.19
N SER A 322 -13.52 -7.92 4.09
CA SER A 322 -13.69 -8.98 5.06
C SER A 322 -15.15 -9.13 5.45
N MET A 323 -15.54 -10.37 5.70
CA MET A 323 -16.83 -10.75 6.23
C MET A 323 -16.59 -11.43 7.56
N GLN A 324 -17.33 -11.01 8.58
CA GLN A 324 -17.32 -11.64 9.88
C GLN A 324 -18.74 -12.12 10.18
N PHE A 325 -18.84 -13.38 10.56
CA PHE A 325 -20.09 -14.02 10.89
C PHE A 325 -20.11 -14.42 12.36
N TYR A 326 -21.22 -14.15 13.04
CA TYR A 326 -21.52 -14.66 14.36
C TYR A 326 -22.31 -15.97 14.22
N VAL A 327 -21.86 -17.02 14.91
CA VAL A 327 -22.42 -18.37 14.86
C VAL A 327 -22.76 -18.83 16.27
N LYS A 328 -24.05 -19.02 16.55
CA LYS A 328 -24.53 -19.68 17.77
C LYS A 328 -25.63 -20.67 17.42
N ASP A 329 -26.85 -20.17 17.24
CA ASP A 329 -28.00 -20.96 16.77
C ASP A 329 -28.25 -20.78 15.26
N SER A 330 -27.74 -19.69 14.69
CA SER A 330 -27.82 -19.36 13.27
C SER A 330 -26.56 -18.63 12.81
N LEU A 331 -26.26 -18.67 11.51
CA LEU A 331 -25.20 -17.90 10.88
C LEU A 331 -25.72 -16.49 10.60
N ARG A 332 -25.11 -15.46 11.19
CA ARG A 332 -25.47 -14.05 10.97
C ARG A 332 -24.26 -13.23 10.54
N LEU A 333 -24.42 -12.37 9.54
CA LEU A 333 -23.37 -11.44 9.12
C LEU A 333 -23.26 -10.31 10.15
N GLN A 334 -22.16 -10.29 10.89
CA GLN A 334 -21.90 -9.29 11.92
C GLN A 334 -21.20 -8.04 11.36
N ASN A 335 -20.28 -8.24 10.42
CA ASN A 335 -19.51 -7.14 9.82
C ASN A 335 -19.16 -7.48 8.36
N LEU A 336 -19.35 -6.51 7.48
CA LEU A 336 -18.85 -6.53 6.11
C LEU A 336 -18.02 -5.26 5.88
N ASN A 337 -16.70 -5.41 5.80
CA ASN A 337 -15.82 -4.30 5.42
C ASN A 337 -15.61 -4.37 3.90
N LEU A 338 -15.97 -3.31 3.17
CA LEU A 338 -15.75 -3.17 1.72
C LEU A 338 -14.44 -2.47 1.37
N LEU A 339 -13.95 -1.62 2.26
CA LEU A 339 -12.60 -1.08 2.23
C LEU A 339 -12.31 -0.46 3.58
N LYS A 340 -11.24 -0.89 4.24
CA LYS A 340 -10.83 -0.34 5.52
C LYS A 340 -9.32 -0.13 5.56
N ILE A 341 -8.92 1.10 5.87
CA ILE A 341 -7.52 1.50 6.02
C ILE A 341 -7.36 1.99 7.45
N ASP A 342 -6.46 1.37 8.20
CA ASP A 342 -6.06 1.82 9.53
C ASP A 342 -4.53 1.91 9.58
N ALA A 343 -4.03 3.08 9.19
CA ALA A 343 -2.62 3.32 9.01
C ALA A 343 -2.12 4.32 10.05
N ASN A 344 -1.12 3.91 10.82
CA ASN A 344 -0.53 4.68 11.92
C ASN A 344 0.99 4.70 11.77
N VAL A 345 1.48 5.04 10.57
CA VAL A 345 2.90 4.93 10.22
C VAL A 345 3.66 6.10 10.82
N PRO A 346 4.58 5.86 11.78
CA PRO A 346 5.35 6.92 12.39
C PRO A 346 6.42 7.48 11.45
N GLU A 347 6.93 8.65 11.81
CA GLU A 347 8.06 9.27 11.13
C GLU A 347 9.37 8.52 11.44
N THR A 348 10.23 8.42 10.42
CA THR A 348 11.59 7.86 10.49
C THR A 348 12.58 8.94 10.04
N PRO A 349 13.89 8.78 10.27
CA PRO A 349 14.90 9.63 9.63
C PRO A 349 14.76 9.72 8.12
N PHE A 350 14.34 8.62 7.48
CA PHE A 350 14.25 8.52 6.02
C PHE A 350 12.83 8.72 5.48
N SER A 351 11.83 9.03 6.31
CA SER A 351 10.45 9.14 5.82
C SER A 351 9.58 9.93 6.74
N LYS A 352 8.79 10.81 6.14
CA LYS A 352 7.60 11.35 6.79
C LYS A 352 6.64 10.21 7.11
N GLY A 353 6.21 10.17 8.36
CA GLY A 353 5.11 9.31 8.78
C GLY A 353 3.82 9.69 8.07
N PHE A 354 2.83 8.82 8.12
CA PHE A 354 1.48 9.16 7.70
C PHE A 354 0.47 8.41 8.57
N THR A 355 -0.63 9.08 8.90
CA THR A 355 -1.70 8.49 9.69
C THR A 355 -3.02 8.76 8.98
N ARG A 356 -3.72 7.68 8.63
CA ARG A 356 -4.94 7.73 7.83
C ARG A 356 -5.93 6.68 8.30
N TYR A 357 -7.19 7.07 8.34
CA TYR A 357 -8.32 6.20 8.62
C TYR A 357 -9.31 6.29 7.45
N LEU A 358 -9.71 5.13 6.92
CA LEU A 358 -10.81 5.00 5.99
C LEU A 358 -11.63 3.79 6.41
N ASP A 359 -12.95 3.93 6.44
CA ASP A 359 -13.87 2.86 6.84
C ASP A 359 -15.10 2.92 5.96
N ALA A 360 -15.19 2.02 4.98
CA ALA A 360 -16.35 1.77 4.16
C ALA A 360 -16.89 0.38 4.54
N SER A 361 -17.81 0.33 5.51
CA SER A 361 -18.19 -0.93 6.15
C SER A 361 -19.64 -0.94 6.59
N TYR A 362 -20.17 -2.14 6.73
CA TYR A 362 -21.46 -2.45 7.33
C TYR A 362 -21.24 -3.17 8.67
N TYR A 363 -21.98 -2.79 9.69
CA TYR A 363 -21.94 -3.40 11.02
C TYR A 363 -23.36 -3.77 11.49
N ASP A 364 -23.51 -4.97 12.04
CA ASP A 364 -24.68 -5.40 12.82
C ASP A 364 -24.31 -5.39 14.30
N TRP A 365 -24.94 -4.49 15.05
CA TRP A 365 -24.65 -4.25 16.46
C TRP A 365 -25.33 -5.23 17.41
N LYS A 366 -26.26 -6.07 16.94
CA LYS A 366 -27.05 -6.96 17.80
C LYS A 366 -26.17 -7.88 18.64
N HIS A 367 -25.11 -8.41 18.06
CA HIS A 367 -24.19 -9.32 18.75
C HIS A 367 -22.85 -8.66 19.09
N LEU A 368 -22.69 -7.37 18.78
CA LEU A 368 -21.51 -6.57 19.15
C LEU A 368 -21.74 -5.70 20.39
N VAL A 369 -22.98 -5.30 20.68
CA VAL A 369 -23.35 -4.45 21.84
C VAL A 369 -24.80 -4.69 22.30
N ASN A 370 -25.39 -5.85 21.98
CA ASN A 370 -26.79 -6.18 22.31
C ASN A 370 -27.82 -5.12 21.88
N LYS A 371 -27.61 -4.50 20.72
CA LYS A 371 -28.46 -3.43 20.19
C LYS A 371 -29.02 -3.80 18.83
N GLU A 372 -30.34 -3.78 18.68
CA GLU A 372 -31.03 -3.96 17.39
C GLU A 372 -30.80 -2.75 16.48
N ALA A 373 -29.60 -2.68 15.92
CA ALA A 373 -29.15 -1.60 15.06
C ALA A 373 -28.15 -2.14 14.04
N THR A 374 -28.29 -1.71 12.80
CA THR A 374 -27.26 -1.91 11.79
C THR A 374 -26.82 -0.55 11.25
N GLU A 375 -25.55 -0.42 10.90
CA GLU A 375 -25.04 0.80 10.28
C GLU A 375 -24.19 0.50 9.05
N THR A 376 -24.34 1.34 8.03
CA THR A 376 -23.39 1.43 6.91
C THR A 376 -22.66 2.76 7.02
N VAL A 377 -21.33 2.72 7.01
CA VAL A 377 -20.49 3.89 7.25
C VAL A 377 -19.55 4.14 6.10
N LEU A 378 -19.30 5.42 5.84
CA LEU A 378 -18.16 5.90 5.08
C LEU A 378 -17.45 6.96 5.93
N ARG A 379 -16.33 6.57 6.56
CA ARG A 379 -15.50 7.46 7.39
C ARG A 379 -14.17 7.72 6.72
N TYR A 380 -13.66 8.93 6.88
CA TYR A 380 -12.35 9.33 6.38
C TYR A 380 -11.67 10.30 7.35
N GLY A 381 -10.42 10.02 7.66
CA GLY A 381 -9.64 10.79 8.63
C GLY A 381 -8.15 10.81 8.33
N PHE A 382 -7.51 11.87 8.80
CA PHE A 382 -6.07 12.06 8.75
C PHE A 382 -5.57 12.49 10.10
N GLY A 383 -4.38 12.05 10.45
CA GLY A 383 -3.84 12.30 11.77
C GLY A 383 -2.34 12.38 11.80
N SER A 384 -1.80 12.21 12.99
CA SER A 384 -0.37 12.09 13.23
C SER A 384 -0.08 10.91 14.14
N THR A 385 1.10 10.32 13.98
CA THR A 385 1.65 9.30 14.88
C THR A 385 3.02 9.76 15.33
N LYS A 386 3.26 9.72 16.64
CA LYS A 386 4.55 10.00 17.27
C LYS A 386 5.03 8.77 18.02
N VAL A 387 6.35 8.58 18.01
CA VAL A 387 7.02 7.47 18.71
C VAL A 387 8.02 8.08 19.68
N LEU A 388 7.99 7.62 20.92
CA LEU A 388 8.95 7.98 21.96
C LEU A 388 9.31 6.72 22.74
N GLY A 389 10.57 6.28 22.60
CA GLY A 389 11.03 5.02 23.18
C GLY A 389 10.19 3.84 22.70
N GLY A 390 9.72 3.02 23.64
CA GLY A 390 8.89 1.84 23.39
C GLY A 390 7.39 2.12 23.21
N VAL A 391 6.99 3.38 23.01
CA VAL A 391 5.57 3.79 22.89
C VAL A 391 5.34 4.57 21.60
N ALA A 392 4.25 4.24 20.90
CA ALA A 392 3.70 5.03 19.81
C ALA A 392 2.29 5.52 20.15
N ALA A 393 2.01 6.77 19.83
CA ALA A 393 0.70 7.38 20.01
C ALA A 393 0.21 8.01 18.70
N SER A 394 -1.04 7.74 18.34
CA SER A 394 -1.69 8.22 17.13
C SER A 394 -3.00 8.92 17.49
N VAL A 395 -3.26 10.04 16.82
CA VAL A 395 -4.52 10.79 16.93
C VAL A 395 -5.03 11.07 15.53
N VAL A 396 -6.27 10.65 15.24
CA VAL A 396 -6.91 10.74 13.93
C VAL A 396 -8.30 11.35 14.08
N PRO A 397 -8.46 12.67 13.92
CA PRO A 397 -9.77 13.25 13.65
C PRO A 397 -10.31 12.69 12.32
N PHE A 398 -11.61 12.44 12.29
CA PHE A 398 -12.28 11.95 11.10
C PHE A 398 -13.68 12.55 10.96
N VAL A 399 -14.15 12.55 9.72
CA VAL A 399 -15.53 12.86 9.35
C VAL A 399 -16.11 11.68 8.60
N GLY A 400 -17.42 11.54 8.61
CA GLY A 400 -18.07 10.48 7.86
C GLY A 400 -19.55 10.73 7.63
N VAL A 401 -20.13 9.84 6.84
CA VAL A 401 -21.58 9.71 6.70
C VAL A 401 -21.95 8.30 7.11
N LYS A 402 -23.07 8.18 7.81
CA LYS A 402 -23.60 6.92 8.27
C LYS A 402 -25.07 6.82 7.93
N TYR A 403 -25.49 5.67 7.45
CA TYR A 403 -26.88 5.26 7.37
C TYR A 403 -27.14 4.24 8.47
N ASN A 404 -28.07 4.53 9.38
CA ASN A 404 -28.50 3.60 10.41
C ASN A 404 -29.86 3.02 10.03
N HIS A 405 -30.00 1.72 10.28
CA HIS A 405 -31.29 1.06 10.33
C HIS A 405 -31.50 0.61 11.78
N LEU A 406 -32.37 1.31 12.50
CA LEU A 406 -32.71 1.04 13.90
C LEU A 406 -34.09 0.36 13.94
N ALA A 407 -34.40 -0.32 15.04
CA ALA A 407 -35.65 -1.06 15.20
C ALA A 407 -36.94 -0.30 14.80
N ASN A 408 -36.97 1.03 14.93
CA ASN A 408 -38.14 1.87 14.63
C ASN A 408 -37.83 3.14 13.81
N ASP A 409 -36.60 3.33 13.33
CA ASP A 409 -36.20 4.57 12.66
C ASP A 409 -35.00 4.35 11.73
N ASP A 410 -35.02 5.01 10.57
CA ASP A 410 -33.93 5.03 9.60
C ASP A 410 -33.42 6.44 9.48
N ASP A 411 -32.10 6.62 9.58
CA ASP A 411 -31.53 7.95 9.43
C ASP A 411 -30.17 7.97 8.75
N VAL A 412 -29.90 9.09 8.08
CA VAL A 412 -28.60 9.41 7.52
C VAL A 412 -28.01 10.56 8.33
N LEU A 413 -26.87 10.32 8.95
CA LEU A 413 -26.19 11.30 9.79
C LEU A 413 -24.77 11.57 9.28
N ALA A 414 -24.37 12.84 9.38
CA ALA A 414 -22.95 13.16 9.43
C ALA A 414 -22.35 12.65 10.74
N GLU A 415 -21.10 12.24 10.70
CA GLU A 415 -20.35 11.77 11.86
C GLU A 415 -19.06 12.59 11.98
N VAL A 416 -18.73 13.00 13.20
CA VAL A 416 -17.46 13.67 13.52
C VAL A 416 -16.91 12.99 14.75
N GLY A 417 -15.65 12.56 14.68
CA GLY A 417 -15.03 11.84 15.78
C GLY A 417 -13.51 11.93 15.77
N VAL A 418 -12.93 11.37 16.82
CA VAL A 418 -11.49 11.23 16.99
C VAL A 418 -11.19 9.79 17.33
N LYS A 419 -10.26 9.20 16.56
CA LYS A 419 -9.70 7.88 16.83
C LYS A 419 -8.28 8.03 17.37
N ASN A 420 -8.08 7.54 18.57
CA ASN A 420 -6.80 7.50 19.26
C ASN A 420 -6.27 6.06 19.30
N LYS A 421 -4.96 5.90 19.17
CA LYS A 421 -4.30 4.60 19.33
C LYS A 421 -2.99 4.78 20.09
N ILE A 422 -2.75 3.94 21.09
CA ILE A 422 -1.47 3.80 21.77
C ILE A 422 -0.98 2.39 21.51
N SER A 423 0.26 2.26 21.07
CA SER A 423 0.94 0.98 20.86
C SER A 423 2.20 0.96 21.71
N LEU A 424 2.43 -0.13 22.42
CA LEU A 424 3.57 -0.28 23.31
C LEU A 424 4.11 -1.70 23.30
N GLN A 425 5.42 -1.81 23.45
CA GLN A 425 6.08 -3.09 23.65
C GLN A 425 5.96 -3.50 25.12
N ALA A 426 5.33 -4.63 25.39
CA ALA A 426 5.20 -5.15 26.76
C ALA A 426 5.15 -6.68 26.76
N PHE A 427 5.68 -7.28 27.82
CA PHE A 427 5.60 -8.73 28.11
C PHE A 427 6.09 -9.66 26.97
N GLY A 428 7.13 -9.26 26.23
CA GLY A 428 7.64 -10.05 25.10
C GLY A 428 6.71 -10.06 23.87
N GLY A 429 5.73 -9.15 23.85
CA GLY A 429 4.77 -8.96 22.77
C GLY A 429 4.45 -7.47 22.56
N LYS A 430 3.27 -7.20 22.00
CA LYS A 430 2.76 -5.86 21.75
C LYS A 430 1.38 -5.69 22.36
N VAL A 431 1.09 -4.50 22.86
CA VAL A 431 -0.24 -4.11 23.31
C VAL A 431 -0.66 -2.86 22.56
N ASP A 432 -1.83 -2.93 21.94
CA ASP A 432 -2.54 -1.80 21.34
C ASP A 432 -3.74 -1.45 22.20
N LEU A 433 -3.87 -0.17 22.53
CA LEU A 433 -5.06 0.42 23.12
C LEU A 433 -5.63 1.43 22.13
N GLN A 434 -6.88 1.27 21.74
CA GLN A 434 -7.58 2.13 20.81
C GLN A 434 -8.82 2.69 21.46
N HIS A 435 -9.08 3.97 21.18
CA HIS A 435 -10.29 4.64 21.60
C HIS A 435 -10.86 5.42 20.42
N MET A 436 -12.13 5.19 20.11
CA MET A 436 -12.88 5.96 19.14
C MET A 436 -13.97 6.72 19.89
N TRP A 437 -13.93 8.04 19.77
CA TRP A 437 -14.90 8.95 20.34
C TRP A 437 -15.68 9.64 19.23
N LEU A 438 -17.00 9.65 19.34
CA LEU A 438 -17.90 10.34 18.43
C LEU A 438 -18.41 11.61 19.10
N ALA A 439 -18.03 12.78 18.57
CA ALA A 439 -18.54 14.07 19.00
C ALA A 439 -19.97 14.30 18.48
N TYR A 440 -20.28 13.79 17.28
CA TYR A 440 -21.59 13.87 16.64
C TYR A 440 -21.85 12.60 15.82
N GLY A 441 -23.12 12.18 15.69
CA GLY A 441 -23.52 10.98 14.94
C GLY A 441 -23.47 9.66 15.73
N GLY A 442 -23.16 9.70 17.03
CA GLY A 442 -23.07 8.52 17.90
C GLY A 442 -24.42 8.00 18.41
N ARG A 443 -25.26 7.43 17.52
CA ARG A 443 -26.52 6.75 17.91
C ARG A 443 -26.28 5.35 18.46
N ALA A 444 -25.37 4.57 17.87
CA ALA A 444 -25.04 3.22 18.32
C ALA A 444 -24.18 3.23 19.60
N TYR A 445 -23.10 4.03 19.60
CA TYR A 445 -22.19 4.26 20.73
C TYR A 445 -21.64 5.69 20.68
N LYS A 446 -21.23 6.25 21.82
CA LYS A 446 -20.41 7.48 21.87
C LYS A 446 -18.92 7.21 22.03
N ASN A 447 -18.57 6.17 22.78
CA ASN A 447 -17.19 5.73 22.97
C ASN A 447 -17.08 4.25 22.64
N LYS A 448 -15.98 3.91 21.97
CA LYS A 448 -15.59 2.54 21.68
C LYS A 448 -14.12 2.36 22.04
N PHE A 449 -13.84 1.38 22.88
CA PHE A 449 -12.51 1.01 23.32
C PHE A 449 -12.15 -0.36 22.75
N LYS A 450 -10.92 -0.51 22.28
CA LYS A 450 -10.39 -1.80 21.85
C LYS A 450 -8.99 -1.99 22.42
N ALA A 451 -8.73 -3.14 23.02
CA ALA A 451 -7.40 -3.58 23.41
C ALA A 451 -7.01 -4.82 22.61
N GLU A 452 -5.81 -4.84 22.02
CA GLU A 452 -5.26 -6.02 21.35
C GLU A 452 -3.86 -6.29 21.89
N ALA A 453 -3.63 -7.51 22.39
CA ALA A 453 -2.31 -7.97 22.76
C ALA A 453 -1.85 -9.06 21.79
N VAL A 454 -0.62 -8.96 21.29
CA VAL A 454 -0.04 -9.92 20.36
C VAL A 454 1.25 -10.48 20.93
N ARG A 455 1.35 -11.80 21.04
CA ARG A 455 2.56 -12.49 21.47
C ARG A 455 2.98 -13.53 20.42
N PRO A 456 4.18 -13.39 19.83
CA PRO A 456 4.74 -14.44 18.99
C PRO A 456 5.05 -15.67 19.86
N ILE A 457 4.55 -16.83 19.44
CA ILE A 457 4.86 -18.14 20.04
C ILE A 457 6.01 -18.79 19.28
N THR A 458 5.96 -18.72 17.94
CA THR A 458 7.02 -19.18 17.03
C THR A 458 7.22 -18.15 15.91
N ASN A 459 8.17 -18.39 15.01
CA ASN A 459 8.37 -17.56 13.83
C ASN A 459 7.17 -17.56 12.85
N LYS A 460 6.21 -18.48 13.03
CA LYS A 460 5.01 -18.62 12.19
C LYS A 460 3.72 -18.43 12.99
N THR A 461 3.74 -18.65 14.30
CA THR A 461 2.53 -18.67 15.12
C THR A 461 2.53 -17.51 16.11
N SER A 462 1.43 -16.76 16.16
CA SER A 462 1.22 -15.68 17.12
C SER A 462 -0.14 -15.80 17.79
N LEU A 463 -0.17 -15.56 19.10
CA LEU A 463 -1.39 -15.47 19.89
C LEU A 463 -1.84 -14.01 19.95
N TYR A 464 -3.11 -13.78 19.62
CA TYR A 464 -3.78 -12.49 19.72
C TYR A 464 -4.84 -12.57 20.80
N LEU A 465 -4.84 -11.62 21.73
CA LEU A 465 -5.92 -11.41 22.69
C LEU A 465 -6.60 -10.09 22.34
N ASN A 466 -7.88 -10.13 22.05
CA ASN A 466 -8.66 -8.96 21.67
C ASN A 466 -9.76 -8.71 22.68
N PHE A 467 -9.96 -7.45 23.05
CA PHE A 467 -11.03 -6.98 23.92
C PHE A 467 -11.65 -5.73 23.30
N GLU A 468 -12.97 -5.63 23.28
CA GLU A 468 -13.70 -4.48 22.74
C GLU A 468 -14.89 -4.14 23.64
N ALA A 469 -15.07 -2.86 23.94
CA ALA A 469 -16.11 -2.36 24.85
C ALA A 469 -16.64 -0.99 24.41
N THR A 470 -17.87 -0.66 24.79
CA THR A 470 -18.50 0.66 24.58
C THR A 470 -18.96 1.27 25.90
N SER A 471 -19.00 2.62 26.00
CA SER A 471 -19.36 3.31 27.27
C SER A 471 -20.82 3.16 27.68
N ASP A 472 -21.70 2.88 26.73
CA ASP A 472 -23.14 2.89 26.93
C ASP A 472 -23.58 1.42 27.12
N GLU A 473 -23.45 0.96 28.37
CA GLU A 473 -23.89 -0.32 28.98
C GLU A 473 -23.49 -1.68 28.35
N SER A 474 -22.76 -2.47 29.16
CA SER A 474 -22.85 -3.94 29.31
C SER A 474 -22.39 -4.90 28.18
N PHE A 475 -21.49 -4.51 27.28
CA PHE A 475 -20.85 -5.51 26.41
C PHE A 475 -19.33 -5.35 26.31
N ALA A 476 -18.64 -6.40 26.75
CA ALA A 476 -17.21 -6.61 26.54
C ALA A 476 -17.06 -7.87 25.69
N SER A 477 -16.76 -7.74 24.39
CA SER A 477 -16.34 -8.91 23.62
C SER A 477 -14.85 -9.12 23.83
N GLY A 478 -14.49 -10.31 24.28
CA GLY A 478 -13.12 -10.74 24.47
C GLY A 478 -12.88 -12.05 23.74
N GLY A 479 -11.70 -12.25 23.18
CA GLY A 479 -11.34 -13.57 22.69
C GLY A 479 -9.88 -13.71 22.29
N ALA A 480 -9.44 -14.96 22.23
CA ALA A 480 -8.11 -15.35 21.81
C ALA A 480 -8.14 -15.87 20.38
N VAL A 481 -7.18 -15.45 19.55
CA VAL A 481 -7.01 -15.94 18.17
C VAL A 481 -5.56 -16.42 18.00
N LEU A 482 -5.40 -17.67 17.58
CA LEU A 482 -4.12 -18.17 17.08
C LEU A 482 -4.04 -17.89 15.58
N LYS A 483 -3.04 -17.12 15.17
CA LYS A 483 -2.71 -16.94 13.75
C LYS A 483 -1.48 -17.79 13.43
N PHE A 484 -1.53 -18.49 12.29
CA PHE A 484 -0.53 -19.43 11.80
C PHE A 484 0.16 -18.92 10.52
#